data_AF-A0A356L1L9-F1
#
_entry.id   AF-A0A356L1L9-F1
#
_cell.length_a   1.000
_cell.length_b   1.000
_cell.length_c   1.000
_cell.angle_alpha   90.00
_cell.angle_beta   90.00
_cell.angle_gamma   90.00
#
_symmetry.space_group_name_H-M   'P 1'
#
loop_
_entity.id
_entity.type
_entity.pdbx_description
1 polymer ?
#
loop_
_entity_poly.entity_id
_entity_poly.type
_entity_poly.pdbx_seq_one_letter_code
_entity_poly.pdbx_strand_id
1 'polypeptide(L)'
;MRKLKKYKPTKFKSKDSHYDADAADYAVSFIECLCHTKGTWAGKPFELIDWQEQIIRDLFGTLKPNGYRQFNTAYVEIPKKMGKSELAAAVALLLTCGDGEERAEVYGCAADRQQATIVFDVAADMVRMCPALNKRVKILASQKRIIYTPTNSFYQVLSAEAYSKHGFNIHGVVFDELHTQPNRKLFDVMTKGSGDARMQPLYFLITTAGTDTHSICYETHQKAKDILEGRKIDPTFYPVIYGADESDDWTDPKVWKKANPSLGITVGIDKVKAACESAKQNPGEENSFRQLRLNQWVKQAVRWMPMEKWDACSFAVNPDDLEGRVCYGGLDLSSTTDITAFALVFPPQDEDDKYAILPYFWVPEDTLELRVRRDHVPYDVWERQGFLQTTEGNVVHYGYI
;
A
#
# COMPACT_ATOMS: atom_id res chain seq x y z
N MET A 1 -12.81 -26.08 10.98
CA MET A 1 -12.13 -26.09 9.68
C MET A 1 -13.02 -25.48 8.62
N ARG A 2 -12.92 -24.17 8.43
CA ARG A 2 -13.29 -23.58 7.14
C ARG A 2 -12.32 -24.13 6.10
N LYS A 3 -12.81 -24.99 5.22
CA LYS A 3 -12.07 -25.37 4.01
C LYS A 3 -12.61 -24.52 2.88
N LEU A 4 -11.74 -23.88 2.12
CA LEU A 4 -12.10 -23.21 0.88
C LEU A 4 -12.86 -24.19 -0.02
N LYS A 5 -14.20 -24.10 -0.03
CA LYS A 5 -15.08 -25.13 -0.60
C LYS A 5 -14.90 -25.32 -2.11
N LYS A 6 -14.39 -24.29 -2.80
CA LYS A 6 -14.17 -24.26 -4.24
C LYS A 6 -12.86 -23.54 -4.56
N TYR A 7 -11.73 -24.17 -4.22
CA TYR A 7 -10.44 -23.67 -4.66
C TYR A 7 -10.35 -23.69 -6.18
N LYS A 8 -9.85 -22.59 -6.75
CA LYS A 8 -9.50 -22.49 -8.16
C LYS A 8 -8.03 -22.05 -8.24
N PRO A 9 -7.16 -22.81 -8.93
CA PRO A 9 -5.78 -22.37 -9.14
C PRO A 9 -5.72 -20.99 -9.77
N THR A 10 -4.75 -20.19 -9.32
CA THR A 10 -4.50 -18.88 -9.89
C THR A 10 -4.33 -18.90 -11.42
N LYS A 11 -4.82 -17.84 -12.07
CA LYS A 11 -4.62 -17.63 -13.52
C LYS A 11 -3.16 -17.38 -13.90
N PHE A 12 -2.29 -17.11 -12.93
CA PHE A 12 -0.86 -16.84 -13.12
C PHE A 12 0.01 -18.10 -13.17
N LYS A 13 -0.60 -19.30 -13.03
CA LYS A 13 0.12 -20.56 -13.23
C LYS A 13 0.62 -20.66 -14.68
N SER A 14 1.92 -20.88 -14.84
CA SER A 14 2.55 -21.12 -16.13
C SER A 14 2.05 -22.42 -16.76
N LYS A 15 2.14 -22.51 -18.09
CA LYS A 15 1.66 -23.69 -18.84
C LYS A 15 2.39 -24.98 -18.48
N ASP A 16 3.68 -24.89 -18.17
CA ASP A 16 4.55 -25.99 -17.76
C ASP A 16 4.42 -26.35 -16.28
N SER A 17 3.84 -25.45 -15.47
CA SER A 17 3.65 -25.65 -14.04
C SER A 17 2.32 -26.35 -13.76
N HIS A 18 2.28 -27.14 -12.69
CA HIS A 18 1.12 -27.88 -12.25
C HIS A 18 0.69 -27.46 -10.84
N TYR A 19 -0.56 -27.78 -10.50
CA TYR A 19 -1.04 -27.60 -9.14
C TYR A 19 -0.89 -28.94 -8.41
N ASP A 20 -0.11 -28.93 -7.35
CA ASP A 20 0.08 -30.05 -6.43
C ASP A 20 -0.79 -29.82 -5.18
N ALA A 21 -1.82 -30.66 -5.04
CA ALA A 21 -2.78 -30.54 -3.94
C ALA A 21 -2.17 -30.95 -2.60
N ASP A 22 -1.26 -31.92 -2.58
CA ASP A 22 -0.65 -32.43 -1.34
C ASP A 22 0.34 -31.40 -0.77
N ALA A 23 1.13 -30.75 -1.63
CA ALA A 23 2.00 -29.64 -1.24
C ALA A 23 1.21 -28.44 -0.69
N ALA A 24 0.10 -28.11 -1.35
CA ALA A 24 -0.80 -27.06 -0.88
C ALA A 24 -1.46 -27.40 0.47
N ASP A 25 -1.99 -28.62 0.61
CA ASP A 25 -2.64 -29.09 1.83
C ASP A 25 -1.65 -29.21 2.99
N TYR A 26 -0.39 -29.57 2.72
CA TYR A 26 0.69 -29.54 3.71
C TYR A 26 0.90 -28.12 4.24
N ALA A 27 1.05 -27.13 3.35
CA ALA A 27 1.27 -25.74 3.74
C ALA A 27 0.08 -25.16 4.53
N VAL A 28 -1.15 -25.43 4.09
CA VAL A 28 -2.38 -25.05 4.80
C VAL A 28 -2.42 -25.70 6.17
N SER A 29 -2.21 -27.03 6.25
CA SER A 29 -2.25 -27.78 7.51
C SER A 29 -1.17 -27.34 8.49
N PHE A 30 0.03 -27.01 8.01
CA PHE A 30 1.09 -26.46 8.85
C PHE A 30 0.63 -25.17 9.54
N ILE A 31 0.02 -24.24 8.80
CA ILE A 31 -0.45 -22.97 9.34
C ILE A 31 -1.64 -23.18 10.28
N GLU A 32 -2.58 -24.06 9.94
CA GLU A 32 -3.75 -24.34 10.80
C GLU A 32 -3.39 -25.09 12.09
N CYS A 33 -2.21 -25.70 12.17
CA CYS A 33 -1.65 -26.24 13.42
C CYS A 33 -1.04 -25.17 14.34
N LEU A 34 -0.91 -23.92 13.86
CA LEU A 34 -0.55 -22.76 14.69
C LEU A 34 -1.80 -22.20 15.38
N CYS A 35 -1.59 -21.28 16.30
CA CYS A 35 -2.66 -20.63 17.06
C CYS A 35 -2.63 -19.12 16.84
N HIS A 36 -3.80 -18.49 16.90
CA HIS A 36 -3.90 -17.04 17.05
C HIS A 36 -3.28 -16.60 18.38
N THR A 37 -2.53 -15.50 18.37
CA THR A 37 -1.71 -15.06 19.51
C THR A 37 -2.36 -13.95 20.33
N LYS A 38 -3.33 -13.21 19.76
CA LYS A 38 -3.86 -11.97 20.36
C LYS A 38 -5.39 -11.89 20.35
N GLY A 39 -5.91 -11.06 21.24
CA GLY A 39 -7.32 -10.67 21.29
C GLY A 39 -8.27 -11.82 21.62
N THR A 40 -9.52 -11.70 21.17
CA THR A 40 -10.60 -12.67 21.39
C THR A 40 -10.35 -14.07 20.83
N TRP A 41 -9.30 -14.22 20.02
CA TRP A 41 -8.94 -15.47 19.34
C TRP A 41 -7.70 -16.13 19.93
N ALA A 42 -7.04 -15.52 20.92
CA ALA A 42 -5.83 -16.05 21.53
C ALA A 42 -6.01 -17.52 21.97
N GLY A 43 -5.05 -18.38 21.57
CA GLY A 43 -5.03 -19.81 21.86
C GLY A 43 -5.99 -20.66 21.01
N LYS A 44 -6.79 -20.06 20.12
CA LYS A 44 -7.60 -20.81 19.15
C LYS A 44 -6.77 -21.18 17.93
N PRO A 45 -7.08 -22.30 17.25
CA PRO A 45 -6.44 -22.66 15.99
C PRO A 45 -6.50 -21.53 14.98
N PHE A 46 -5.42 -21.32 14.24
CA PHE A 46 -5.38 -20.36 13.14
C PHE A 46 -6.09 -20.96 11.93
N GLU A 47 -7.42 -20.95 11.93
CA GLU A 47 -8.19 -21.34 10.75
C GLU A 47 -8.03 -20.27 9.66
N LEU A 48 -7.45 -20.67 8.51
CA LEU A 48 -7.29 -19.77 7.38
C LEU A 48 -8.68 -19.41 6.83
N ILE A 49 -8.90 -18.13 6.55
CA ILE A 49 -10.09 -17.69 5.84
C ILE A 49 -9.84 -17.74 4.33
N ASP A 50 -10.91 -17.80 3.54
CA ASP A 50 -10.88 -18.13 2.11
C ASP A 50 -9.76 -17.43 1.31
N TRP A 51 -9.56 -16.12 1.51
CA TRP A 51 -8.52 -15.38 0.80
C TRP A 51 -7.09 -15.72 1.27
N GLN A 52 -6.90 -16.00 2.56
CA GLN A 52 -5.61 -16.40 3.10
C GLN A 52 -5.27 -17.80 2.60
N GLU A 53 -6.23 -18.73 2.65
CA GLU A 53 -6.06 -20.09 2.13
C GLU A 53 -5.75 -20.07 0.63
N GLN A 54 -6.44 -19.23 -0.17
CA GLN A 54 -6.14 -19.06 -1.59
C GLN A 54 -4.67 -18.66 -1.84
N ILE A 55 -4.16 -17.67 -1.12
CA ILE A 55 -2.76 -17.22 -1.24
C ILE A 55 -1.79 -18.37 -0.91
N ILE A 56 -2.00 -19.05 0.21
CA ILE A 56 -1.11 -20.14 0.65
C ILE A 56 -1.14 -21.29 -0.36
N ARG A 57 -2.32 -21.71 -0.82
CA ARG A 57 -2.46 -22.76 -1.84
C ARG A 57 -1.80 -22.37 -3.15
N ASP A 58 -1.95 -21.14 -3.61
CA ASP A 58 -1.32 -20.68 -4.86
C ASP A 58 0.21 -20.65 -4.75
N LEU A 59 0.75 -20.14 -3.63
CA LEU A 59 2.19 -19.99 -3.43
C LEU A 59 2.93 -21.32 -3.22
N PHE A 60 2.33 -22.24 -2.46
CA PHE A 60 2.99 -23.50 -2.08
C PHE A 60 2.51 -24.70 -2.91
N GLY A 61 1.37 -24.59 -3.59
CA GLY A 61 0.83 -25.65 -4.46
C GLY A 61 1.15 -25.49 -5.94
N THR A 62 1.58 -24.31 -6.40
CA THR A 62 1.92 -24.11 -7.82
C THR A 62 3.40 -24.44 -8.07
N LEU A 63 3.66 -25.62 -8.63
CA LEU A 63 5.01 -26.17 -8.78
C LEU A 63 5.44 -26.25 -10.25
N LYS A 64 6.72 -25.93 -10.48
CA LYS A 64 7.43 -26.17 -11.74
C LYS A 64 7.66 -27.68 -11.94
N PRO A 65 8.01 -28.13 -13.16
CA PRO A 65 8.30 -29.55 -13.43
C PRO A 65 9.40 -30.15 -12.55
N ASN A 66 10.32 -29.33 -12.04
CA ASN A 66 11.40 -29.75 -11.15
C ASN A 66 10.99 -29.85 -9.67
N GLY A 67 9.70 -29.67 -9.34
CA GLY A 67 9.17 -29.77 -7.97
C GLY A 67 9.31 -28.49 -7.14
N TYR A 68 9.98 -27.45 -7.65
CA TYR A 68 10.12 -26.17 -6.94
C TYR A 68 8.95 -25.25 -7.20
N ARG A 69 8.62 -24.37 -6.22
CA ARG A 69 7.55 -23.37 -6.39
C ARG A 69 7.78 -22.49 -7.63
N GLN A 70 6.70 -22.17 -8.31
CA GLN A 70 6.72 -21.24 -9.44
C GLN A 70 6.92 -19.79 -8.97
N PHE A 71 6.23 -19.40 -7.90
CA PHE A 71 6.20 -18.02 -7.41
C PHE A 71 7.32 -17.78 -6.39
N ASN A 72 8.30 -16.97 -6.79
CA ASN A 72 9.40 -16.54 -5.94
C ASN A 72 9.14 -15.18 -5.29
N THR A 73 8.22 -14.38 -5.83
CA THR A 73 7.79 -13.13 -5.23
C THR A 73 6.28 -13.10 -5.13
N ALA A 74 5.76 -12.84 -3.93
CA ALA A 74 4.35 -12.62 -3.69
C ALA A 74 4.14 -11.18 -3.24
N TYR A 75 3.30 -10.44 -3.95
CA TYR A 75 2.91 -9.09 -3.55
C TYR A 75 1.45 -9.10 -3.12
N VAL A 76 1.21 -8.82 -1.84
CA VAL A 76 -0.10 -8.85 -1.21
C VAL A 76 -0.43 -7.45 -0.67
N GLU A 77 -1.22 -6.70 -1.44
CA GLU A 77 -1.75 -5.39 -1.07
C GLU A 77 -3.19 -5.53 -0.58
N ILE A 78 -3.44 -5.15 0.68
CA ILE A 78 -4.72 -5.40 1.35
C ILE A 78 -4.94 -4.36 2.46
N PRO A 79 -6.18 -3.92 2.78
CA PRO A 79 -6.43 -2.88 3.79
C PRO A 79 -5.97 -3.25 5.22
N LYS A 80 -5.88 -2.25 6.11
CA LYS A 80 -5.47 -2.46 7.51
C LYS A 80 -6.46 -3.33 8.28
N LYS A 81 -5.94 -4.01 9.32
CA LYS A 81 -6.69 -4.89 10.25
C LYS A 81 -7.31 -6.15 9.59
N MET A 82 -6.66 -6.67 8.54
CA MET A 82 -7.10 -7.90 7.85
C MET A 82 -6.42 -9.18 8.34
N GLY A 83 -5.52 -9.12 9.33
CA GLY A 83 -4.76 -10.28 9.81
C GLY A 83 -3.46 -10.54 9.03
N LYS A 84 -2.91 -9.50 8.38
CA LYS A 84 -1.66 -9.54 7.60
C LYS A 84 -0.48 -10.07 8.39
N SER A 85 -0.16 -9.44 9.53
CA SER A 85 1.04 -9.77 10.31
C SER A 85 0.99 -11.19 10.90
N GLU A 86 -0.20 -11.70 11.18
CA GLU A 86 -0.40 -13.09 11.63
C GLU A 86 -0.12 -14.07 10.49
N LEU A 87 -0.65 -13.81 9.29
CA LEU A 87 -0.33 -14.60 8.10
C LEU A 87 1.17 -14.53 7.75
N ALA A 88 1.76 -13.34 7.85
CA ALA A 88 3.18 -13.09 7.62
C ALA A 88 4.08 -13.92 8.56
N ALA A 89 3.72 -13.96 9.85
CA ALA A 89 4.41 -14.77 10.85
C ALA A 89 4.28 -16.27 10.56
N ALA A 90 3.09 -16.72 10.16
CA ALA A 90 2.86 -18.12 9.79
C ALA A 90 3.67 -18.53 8.55
N VAL A 91 3.73 -17.67 7.51
CA VAL A 91 4.57 -17.89 6.32
C VAL A 91 6.06 -17.92 6.69
N ALA A 92 6.53 -17.00 7.55
CA ALA A 92 7.92 -17.01 8.02
C ALA A 92 8.27 -18.33 8.73
N LEU A 93 7.39 -18.84 9.59
CA LEU A 93 7.57 -20.12 10.26
C LEU A 93 7.52 -21.30 9.30
N LEU A 94 6.63 -21.27 8.31
CA LEU A 94 6.56 -22.31 7.28
C LEU A 94 7.87 -22.38 6.48
N LEU A 95 8.37 -21.25 5.99
CA LEU A 95 9.66 -21.16 5.29
C LEU A 95 10.84 -21.62 6.16
N THR A 96 10.77 -21.41 7.48
CA THR A 96 11.84 -21.76 8.41
C THR A 96 11.82 -23.23 8.82
N CYS A 97 10.62 -23.81 9.00
CA CYS A 97 10.44 -25.09 9.70
C CYS A 97 9.80 -26.19 8.84
N GLY A 98 9.00 -25.83 7.83
CA GLY A 98 8.18 -26.76 7.06
C GLY A 98 8.52 -26.85 5.58
N ASP A 99 9.33 -25.94 5.04
CA ASP A 99 9.57 -25.85 3.59
C ASP A 99 10.62 -26.84 3.05
N GLY A 100 11.12 -27.74 3.90
CA GLY A 100 12.06 -28.81 3.53
C GLY A 100 13.49 -28.35 3.20
N GLU A 101 13.81 -27.08 3.45
CA GLU A 101 15.11 -26.50 3.12
C GLU A 101 16.12 -26.63 4.29
N GLU A 102 17.34 -27.09 3.96
CA GLU A 102 18.45 -27.13 4.91
C GLU A 102 19.09 -25.75 5.11
N ARG A 103 19.32 -25.39 6.37
CA ARG A 103 19.92 -24.11 6.78
C ARG A 103 19.24 -22.89 6.14
N ALA A 104 17.91 -22.91 6.02
CA ALA A 104 17.15 -21.81 5.46
C ALA A 104 17.39 -20.51 6.25
N GLU A 105 17.71 -19.43 5.53
CA GLU A 105 17.81 -18.09 6.09
C GLU A 105 16.53 -17.31 5.75
N VAL A 106 15.71 -17.06 6.77
CA VAL A 106 14.46 -16.30 6.63
C VAL A 106 14.57 -14.98 7.37
N TYR A 107 14.18 -13.89 6.73
CA TYR A 107 14.33 -12.54 7.27
C TYR A 107 13.03 -11.78 7.35
N GLY A 108 12.81 -11.08 8.47
CA GLY A 108 11.73 -10.14 8.67
C GLY A 108 12.21 -8.72 8.45
N CYS A 109 11.53 -7.97 7.58
CA CYS A 109 11.88 -6.61 7.19
C CYS A 109 10.66 -5.70 7.30
N ALA A 110 10.89 -4.47 7.75
CA ALA A 110 9.93 -3.37 7.74
C ALA A 110 10.73 -2.05 7.76
N ALA A 111 10.07 -0.90 7.62
CA ALA A 111 10.76 0.40 7.58
C ALA A 111 11.39 0.74 8.93
N ASP A 112 10.70 0.32 9.98
CA ASP A 112 11.15 0.41 11.35
C ASP A 112 11.32 -0.98 11.97
N ARG A 113 12.38 -1.16 12.75
CA ARG A 113 12.70 -2.43 13.40
C ARG A 113 11.62 -2.85 14.40
N GLN A 114 10.93 -1.89 15.04
CA GLN A 114 9.84 -2.23 15.97
C GLN A 114 8.66 -2.83 15.20
N GLN A 115 8.37 -2.34 13.98
CA GLN A 115 7.35 -2.95 13.11
C GLN A 115 7.70 -4.40 12.75
N ALA A 116 8.92 -4.66 12.29
CA ALA A 116 9.36 -6.04 11.99
C ALA A 116 9.35 -6.94 13.24
N THR A 117 9.57 -6.35 14.42
CA THR A 117 9.48 -7.05 15.71
C THR A 117 8.06 -7.54 16.01
N ILE A 118 7.02 -6.86 15.53
CA ILE A 118 5.62 -7.31 15.73
C ILE A 118 5.40 -8.68 15.09
N VAL A 119 5.85 -8.87 13.84
CA VAL A 119 5.75 -10.16 13.13
C VAL A 119 6.57 -11.23 13.85
N PHE A 120 7.77 -10.86 14.34
CA PHE A 120 8.60 -11.76 15.12
C PHE A 120 7.95 -12.23 16.42
N ASP A 121 7.40 -11.31 17.21
CA ASP A 121 6.80 -11.64 18.49
C ASP A 121 5.57 -12.55 18.26
N VAL A 122 4.78 -12.30 17.21
CA VAL A 122 3.69 -13.20 16.79
C VAL A 122 4.21 -14.59 16.42
N ALA A 123 5.27 -14.70 15.61
CA ALA A 123 5.86 -15.99 15.27
C ALA A 123 6.42 -16.73 16.50
N ALA A 124 7.08 -16.01 17.40
CA ALA A 124 7.62 -16.56 18.65
C ALA A 124 6.51 -17.10 19.55
N ASP A 125 5.38 -16.39 19.65
CA ASP A 125 4.22 -16.83 20.43
C ASP A 125 3.53 -18.04 19.80
N MET A 126 3.39 -18.08 18.46
CA MET A 126 2.90 -19.26 17.74
C MET A 126 3.75 -20.50 18.03
N VAL A 127 5.09 -20.36 18.05
CA VAL A 127 6.01 -21.44 18.39
C VAL A 127 5.80 -21.91 19.84
N ARG A 128 5.71 -20.97 20.80
CA ARG A 128 5.50 -21.31 22.23
C ARG A 128 4.19 -22.06 22.45
N MET A 129 3.14 -21.68 21.72
CA MET A 129 1.82 -22.30 21.82
C MET A 129 1.68 -23.61 21.03
N CYS A 130 2.64 -23.94 20.16
CA CYS A 130 2.66 -25.19 19.40
C CYS A 130 3.65 -26.19 20.04
N PRO A 131 3.18 -27.23 20.78
CA PRO A 131 4.08 -28.15 21.49
C PRO A 131 5.11 -28.85 20.59
N ALA A 132 4.75 -29.11 19.33
CA ALA A 132 5.64 -29.75 18.36
C ALA A 132 6.80 -28.83 17.92
N LEU A 133 6.53 -27.53 17.74
CA LEU A 133 7.56 -26.54 17.39
C LEU A 133 8.37 -26.13 18.63
N ASN A 134 7.72 -25.91 19.76
CA ASN A 134 8.38 -25.48 21.01
C ASN A 134 9.51 -26.44 21.45
N LYS A 135 9.38 -27.74 21.16
CA LYS A 135 10.43 -28.75 21.44
C LYS A 135 11.62 -28.71 20.48
N ARG A 136 11.45 -28.14 19.29
CA ARG A 136 12.44 -28.18 18.19
C ARG A 136 13.04 -26.81 17.87
N VAL A 137 12.45 -25.75 18.40
CA VAL A 137 12.76 -24.36 18.07
C VAL A 137 13.35 -23.66 19.28
N LYS A 138 14.47 -22.95 19.07
CA LYS A 138 15.08 -22.08 20.08
C LYS A 138 14.78 -20.62 19.76
N ILE A 139 14.15 -19.92 20.68
CA ILE A 139 13.83 -18.49 20.53
C ILE A 139 14.88 -17.65 21.26
N LEU A 140 15.63 -16.83 20.52
CA LEU A 140 16.58 -15.85 21.02
C LEU A 140 15.95 -14.45 20.95
N ALA A 141 15.16 -14.11 21.97
CA ALA A 141 14.35 -12.89 21.97
C ALA A 141 15.18 -11.59 21.89
N SER A 142 16.34 -11.53 22.53
CA SER A 142 17.24 -10.36 22.48
C SER A 142 17.79 -10.07 21.09
N GLN A 143 18.04 -11.13 20.30
CA GLN A 143 18.52 -11.03 18.93
C GLN A 143 17.39 -10.99 17.90
N LYS A 144 16.12 -11.09 18.37
CA LYS A 144 14.94 -11.27 17.54
C LYS A 144 15.16 -12.38 16.49
N ARG A 145 15.60 -13.54 16.96
CA ARG A 145 15.90 -14.73 16.15
C ARG A 145 15.20 -15.98 16.66
N ILE A 146 14.61 -16.75 15.75
CA ILE A 146 14.02 -18.07 15.95
C ILE A 146 14.89 -19.07 15.20
N ILE A 147 15.36 -20.13 15.86
CA ILE A 147 16.23 -21.14 15.26
C ILE A 147 15.49 -22.47 15.25
N TYR A 148 15.31 -23.07 14.07
CA TYR A 148 14.80 -24.42 13.91
C TYR A 148 15.96 -25.41 13.92
N THR A 149 16.10 -26.12 15.04
CA THR A 149 17.25 -26.99 15.31
C THR A 149 17.44 -28.14 14.30
N PRO A 150 16.37 -28.83 13.82
CA PRO A 150 16.51 -29.98 12.93
C PRO A 150 17.27 -29.71 11.63
N THR A 151 17.04 -28.57 10.98
CA THR A 151 17.73 -28.20 9.72
C THR A 151 18.72 -27.05 9.91
N ASN A 152 18.94 -26.63 11.16
CA ASN A 152 19.73 -25.43 11.52
C ASN A 152 19.30 -24.16 10.74
N SER A 153 18.01 -24.06 10.45
CA SER A 153 17.38 -22.90 9.79
C SER A 153 17.03 -21.82 10.80
N PHE A 154 16.81 -20.59 10.34
CA PHE A 154 16.40 -19.51 11.23
C PHE A 154 15.49 -18.48 10.57
N TYR A 155 14.65 -17.86 11.41
CA TYR A 155 13.97 -16.61 11.13
C TYR A 155 14.56 -15.48 11.98
N GLN A 156 14.94 -14.36 11.37
CA GLN A 156 15.52 -13.23 12.08
C GLN A 156 15.00 -11.88 11.59
N VAL A 157 14.73 -10.96 12.52
CA VAL A 157 14.49 -9.55 12.20
C VAL A 157 15.81 -8.86 11.90
N LEU A 158 15.92 -8.20 10.76
CA LEU A 158 17.10 -7.41 10.44
C LEU A 158 17.13 -6.09 11.23
N SER A 159 18.31 -5.77 11.76
CA SER A 159 18.59 -4.44 12.32
C SER A 159 18.96 -3.46 11.22
N ALA A 160 18.89 -2.16 11.52
CA ALA A 160 19.37 -1.11 10.62
C ALA A 160 20.86 -1.25 10.24
N GLU A 161 21.67 -1.97 10.99
CA GLU A 161 23.08 -2.22 10.65
C GLU A 161 23.25 -3.28 9.55
N ALA A 162 22.20 -4.05 9.22
CA ALA A 162 22.25 -5.07 8.18
C ALA A 162 22.30 -4.49 6.76
N TYR A 163 22.04 -3.18 6.58
CA TYR A 163 22.05 -2.51 5.28
C TYR A 163 23.43 -2.50 4.58
N SER A 164 24.51 -2.83 5.31
CA SER A 164 25.89 -2.88 4.79
C SER A 164 26.40 -4.29 4.52
N LYS A 165 25.61 -5.34 4.82
CA LYS A 165 26.03 -6.72 4.65
C LYS A 165 25.65 -7.22 3.26
N HIS A 166 26.64 -7.48 2.42
CA HIS A 166 26.50 -8.24 1.19
C HIS A 166 26.79 -9.73 1.49
N GLY A 167 26.04 -10.66 0.90
CA GLY A 167 26.27 -12.11 1.01
C GLY A 167 25.25 -12.92 1.83
N PHE A 168 23.99 -12.47 1.92
CA PHE A 168 22.91 -13.32 2.46
C PHE A 168 22.63 -14.51 1.54
N ASN A 169 22.23 -15.65 2.10
CA ASN A 169 21.78 -16.82 1.34
C ASN A 169 20.30 -17.09 1.64
N ILE A 170 19.47 -16.15 1.18
CA ILE A 170 18.08 -15.99 1.56
C ILE A 170 17.21 -17.11 0.98
N HIS A 171 16.52 -17.82 1.87
CA HIS A 171 15.42 -18.71 1.51
C HIS A 171 14.06 -17.99 1.58
N GLY A 172 13.92 -17.03 2.49
CA GLY A 172 12.66 -16.30 2.66
C GLY A 172 12.84 -14.86 3.13
N VAL A 173 12.00 -13.97 2.63
CA VAL A 173 11.84 -12.62 3.17
C VAL A 173 10.37 -12.36 3.42
N VAL A 174 10.05 -11.89 4.62
CA VAL A 174 8.75 -11.32 4.94
C VAL A 174 8.93 -9.83 5.09
N PHE A 175 8.40 -9.08 4.12
CA PHE A 175 8.51 -7.63 4.07
C PHE A 175 7.15 -7.03 4.45
N ASP A 176 7.02 -6.53 5.68
CA ASP A 176 5.77 -5.95 6.19
C ASP A 176 5.74 -4.43 5.98
N GLU A 177 4.56 -3.92 5.66
CA GLU A 177 4.27 -2.52 5.38
C GLU A 177 5.24 -1.88 4.36
N LEU A 178 5.38 -2.48 3.17
CA LEU A 178 6.27 -1.97 2.10
C LEU A 178 6.02 -0.48 1.76
N HIS A 179 4.78 0.01 1.87
CA HIS A 179 4.43 1.42 1.63
C HIS A 179 5.12 2.42 2.55
N THR A 180 5.62 1.99 3.71
CA THR A 180 6.34 2.88 4.63
C THR A 180 7.84 2.93 4.37
N GLN A 181 8.35 2.20 3.37
CA GLN A 181 9.78 2.21 3.07
C GLN A 181 10.24 3.60 2.63
N PRO A 182 11.27 4.18 3.27
CA PRO A 182 11.73 5.52 2.93
C PRO A 182 12.47 5.56 1.58
N ASN A 183 13.04 4.44 1.14
CA ASN A 183 13.75 4.31 -0.13
C ASN A 183 13.90 2.84 -0.53
N ARG A 184 14.45 2.61 -1.72
CA ARG A 184 14.64 1.26 -2.30
C ARG A 184 15.77 0.44 -1.69
N LYS A 185 16.62 0.98 -0.81
CA LYS A 185 17.89 0.34 -0.43
C LYS A 185 17.69 -1.00 0.27
N LEU A 186 16.82 -1.06 1.29
CA LEU A 186 16.54 -2.32 1.99
C LEU A 186 15.88 -3.33 1.05
N PHE A 187 14.91 -2.88 0.26
CA PHE A 187 14.23 -3.73 -0.71
C PHE A 187 15.25 -4.38 -1.67
N ASP A 188 16.10 -3.56 -2.30
CA ASP A 188 17.10 -4.03 -3.25
C ASP A 188 18.10 -5.01 -2.59
N VAL A 189 18.60 -4.71 -1.39
CA VAL A 189 19.51 -5.63 -0.66
C VAL A 189 18.84 -6.98 -0.38
N MET A 190 17.54 -6.97 -0.08
CA MET A 190 16.82 -8.18 0.31
C MET A 190 16.26 -8.97 -0.86
N THR A 191 16.02 -8.37 -2.02
CA THR A 191 15.36 -9.04 -3.15
C THR A 191 16.23 -9.19 -4.39
N LYS A 192 17.33 -8.43 -4.55
CA LYS A 192 18.19 -8.52 -5.73
C LYS A 192 19.44 -9.34 -5.43
N GLY A 193 19.51 -10.54 -6.00
CA GLY A 193 20.69 -11.42 -5.93
C GLY A 193 20.92 -12.12 -4.59
N SER A 194 20.15 -11.78 -3.56
CA SER A 194 20.27 -12.32 -2.20
C SER A 194 19.78 -13.76 -2.06
N GLY A 195 18.94 -14.22 -3.00
CA GLY A 195 18.38 -15.56 -3.03
C GLY A 195 18.94 -16.44 -4.15
N ASP A 196 19.90 -15.96 -4.95
CA ASP A 196 20.38 -16.65 -6.16
C ASP A 196 21.05 -17.99 -5.87
N ALA A 197 21.53 -18.18 -4.63
CA ALA A 197 22.09 -19.45 -4.17
C ALA A 197 21.02 -20.47 -3.72
N ARG A 198 19.72 -20.12 -3.75
CA ARG A 198 18.59 -21.00 -3.44
C ARG A 198 17.76 -21.27 -4.69
N MET A 199 17.22 -22.48 -4.78
CA MET A 199 16.42 -22.90 -5.95
C MET A 199 15.00 -22.34 -5.95
N GLN A 200 14.48 -21.99 -4.77
CA GLN A 200 13.08 -21.59 -4.60
C GLN A 200 12.84 -20.53 -3.50
N PRO A 201 13.62 -19.43 -3.45
CA PRO A 201 13.42 -18.40 -2.43
C PRO A 201 12.02 -17.76 -2.56
N LEU A 202 11.43 -17.35 -1.43
CA LEU A 202 10.15 -16.63 -1.40
C LEU A 202 10.28 -15.24 -0.77
N TYR A 203 10.03 -14.21 -1.57
CA TYR A 203 9.88 -12.82 -1.15
C TYR A 203 8.40 -12.51 -0.95
N PHE A 204 7.93 -12.61 0.30
CA PHE A 204 6.55 -12.34 0.71
C PHE A 204 6.40 -10.87 1.10
N LEU A 205 5.98 -10.05 0.14
CA LEU A 205 5.81 -8.61 0.27
C LEU A 205 4.36 -8.30 0.64
N ILE A 206 4.16 -7.73 1.82
CA ILE A 206 2.84 -7.39 2.33
C ILE A 206 2.76 -5.89 2.56
N THR A 207 1.65 -5.27 2.16
CA THR A 207 1.45 -3.84 2.39
C THR A 207 -0.02 -3.45 2.35
N THR A 208 -0.28 -2.19 2.70
CA THR A 208 -1.46 -1.43 2.27
C THR A 208 -1.06 -0.45 1.17
N ALA A 209 -2.04 0.13 0.49
CA ALA A 209 -1.83 1.26 -0.40
C ALA A 209 -1.15 2.43 0.34
N GLY A 210 -0.21 3.07 -0.34
CA GLY A 210 0.54 4.22 0.17
C GLY A 210 -0.03 5.55 -0.31
N THR A 211 0.72 6.62 0.00
CA THR A 211 0.41 7.98 -0.47
C THR A 211 1.45 8.56 -1.41
N ASP A 212 2.60 7.91 -1.53
CA ASP A 212 3.73 8.36 -2.34
C ASP A 212 3.88 7.48 -3.59
N THR A 213 3.59 8.07 -4.75
CA THR A 213 3.70 7.43 -6.06
C THR A 213 5.14 7.32 -6.56
N HIS A 214 6.11 7.90 -5.86
CA HIS A 214 7.54 7.74 -6.14
C HIS A 214 8.19 6.63 -5.29
N SER A 215 7.43 6.02 -4.39
CA SER A 215 7.92 4.96 -3.50
C SER A 215 8.18 3.64 -4.24
N ILE A 216 9.09 2.82 -3.69
CA ILE A 216 9.32 1.44 -4.16
C ILE A 216 8.06 0.57 -4.07
N CYS A 217 7.17 0.89 -3.11
CA CYS A 217 5.89 0.23 -2.99
C CYS A 217 4.99 0.53 -4.20
N TYR A 218 4.94 1.78 -4.66
CA TYR A 218 4.16 2.15 -5.83
C TYR A 218 4.72 1.53 -7.12
N GLU A 219 6.05 1.48 -7.27
CA GLU A 219 6.70 0.75 -8.38
C GLU A 219 6.25 -0.72 -8.40
N THR A 220 6.24 -1.38 -7.23
CA THR A 220 5.81 -2.78 -7.10
C THR A 220 4.30 -2.93 -7.33
N HIS A 221 3.48 -1.98 -6.88
CA HIS A 221 2.05 -1.92 -7.14
C HIS A 221 1.76 -1.83 -8.65
N GLN A 222 2.44 -0.95 -9.37
CA GLN A 222 2.29 -0.81 -10.82
C GLN A 222 2.67 -2.10 -11.55
N LYS A 223 3.78 -2.74 -11.16
CA LYS A 223 4.15 -4.06 -11.68
C LYS A 223 3.03 -5.09 -11.43
N ALA A 224 2.45 -5.11 -10.24
CA ALA A 224 1.37 -6.04 -9.91
C ALA A 224 0.11 -5.76 -10.73
N LYS A 225 -0.29 -4.49 -10.91
CA LYS A 225 -1.41 -4.10 -11.80
C LYS A 225 -1.17 -4.51 -13.24
N ASP A 226 0.02 -4.24 -13.79
CA ASP A 226 0.37 -4.64 -15.16
C ASP A 226 0.26 -6.16 -15.38
N ILE A 227 0.62 -6.97 -14.37
CA ILE A 227 0.48 -8.43 -14.44
C ILE A 227 -1.00 -8.84 -14.31
N LEU A 228 -1.76 -8.23 -13.39
CA LEU A 228 -3.19 -8.49 -13.21
C LEU A 228 -3.98 -8.21 -14.50
N GLU A 229 -3.63 -7.14 -15.21
CA GLU A 229 -4.22 -6.67 -16.47
C GLU A 229 -3.64 -7.35 -17.72
N GLY A 230 -2.55 -8.12 -17.58
CA GLY A 230 -1.90 -8.83 -18.68
C GLY A 230 -1.00 -7.97 -19.57
N ARG A 231 -0.71 -6.72 -19.19
CA ARG A 231 0.27 -5.85 -19.85
C ARG A 231 1.71 -6.34 -19.67
N LYS A 232 1.98 -7.05 -18.57
CA LYS A 232 3.29 -7.64 -18.25
C LYS A 232 3.13 -9.11 -17.89
N ILE A 233 4.10 -9.92 -18.33
CA ILE A 233 4.17 -11.34 -18.00
C ILE A 233 5.41 -11.55 -17.13
N ASP A 234 5.20 -12.00 -15.90
CA ASP A 234 6.26 -12.44 -14.99
C ASP A 234 5.77 -13.71 -14.27
N PRO A 235 6.18 -14.91 -14.71
CA PRO A 235 5.67 -16.15 -14.15
C PRO A 235 6.12 -16.39 -12.70
N THR A 236 7.12 -15.66 -12.21
CA THR A 236 7.65 -15.81 -10.86
C THR A 236 6.99 -14.89 -9.83
N PHE A 237 6.13 -13.97 -10.31
CA PHE A 237 5.50 -12.94 -9.48
C PHE A 237 4.01 -13.25 -9.31
N TYR A 238 3.57 -13.36 -8.05
CA TYR A 238 2.19 -13.58 -7.67
C TYR A 238 1.57 -12.28 -7.14
N PRO A 239 0.72 -11.59 -7.94
CA PRO A 239 0.08 -10.34 -7.53
C PRO A 239 -1.29 -10.60 -6.87
N VAL A 240 -1.51 -9.99 -5.70
CA VAL A 240 -2.79 -9.94 -5.02
C VAL A 240 -3.04 -8.51 -4.56
N ILE A 241 -4.12 -7.91 -5.07
CA ILE A 241 -4.56 -6.58 -4.66
C ILE A 241 -6.04 -6.68 -4.28
N TYR A 242 -6.32 -6.46 -3.00
CA TYR A 242 -7.67 -6.23 -2.50
C TYR A 242 -7.83 -4.74 -2.29
N GLY A 243 -8.56 -4.07 -3.18
CA GLY A 243 -8.79 -2.64 -3.10
C GLY A 243 -9.99 -2.20 -3.91
N ALA A 244 -10.47 -1.00 -3.63
CA ALA A 244 -11.43 -0.31 -4.46
C ALA A 244 -10.70 0.39 -5.62
N ASP A 245 -11.37 0.50 -6.76
CA ASP A 245 -10.88 1.31 -7.88
C ASP A 245 -11.02 2.80 -7.54
N GLU A 246 -10.22 3.66 -8.16
CA GLU A 246 -10.23 5.10 -7.85
C GLU A 246 -11.61 5.75 -8.08
N SER A 247 -12.35 5.26 -9.09
CA SER A 247 -13.69 5.71 -9.43
C SER A 247 -14.82 5.03 -8.65
N ASP A 248 -14.52 4.05 -7.80
CA ASP A 248 -15.55 3.39 -6.98
C ASP A 248 -16.11 4.37 -5.93
N ASP A 249 -17.42 4.32 -5.70
CA ASP A 249 -18.07 5.05 -4.62
C ASP A 249 -17.61 4.50 -3.26
N TRP A 250 -16.76 5.28 -2.59
CA TRP A 250 -16.17 4.92 -1.31
C TRP A 250 -17.20 4.77 -0.18
N THR A 251 -18.44 5.23 -0.36
CA THR A 251 -19.53 5.12 0.61
C THR A 251 -20.41 3.89 0.41
N ASP A 252 -20.26 3.15 -0.70
CA ASP A 252 -21.05 1.96 -1.01
C ASP A 252 -20.54 0.72 -0.23
N PRO A 253 -21.38 0.07 0.59
CA PRO A 253 -21.02 -1.19 1.27
C PRO A 253 -20.55 -2.32 0.34
N LYS A 254 -20.95 -2.32 -0.94
CA LYS A 254 -20.44 -3.29 -1.93
C LYS A 254 -18.96 -3.07 -2.22
N VAL A 255 -18.53 -1.81 -2.33
CA VAL A 255 -17.12 -1.44 -2.52
C VAL A 255 -16.32 -1.83 -1.28
N TRP A 256 -16.89 -1.67 -0.09
CA TRP A 256 -16.24 -2.12 1.15
C TRP A 256 -16.01 -3.63 1.13
N LYS A 257 -17.02 -4.42 0.73
CA LYS A 257 -16.91 -5.88 0.64
C LYS A 257 -15.88 -6.32 -0.42
N LYS A 258 -15.80 -5.62 -1.55
CA LYS A 258 -14.78 -5.86 -2.60
C LYS A 258 -13.36 -5.64 -2.05
N ALA A 259 -13.14 -4.53 -1.35
CA ALA A 259 -11.82 -4.15 -0.83
C ALA A 259 -11.40 -4.93 0.44
N ASN A 260 -12.35 -5.40 1.25
CA ASN A 260 -12.09 -5.98 2.57
C ASN A 260 -12.47 -7.47 2.57
N PRO A 261 -11.55 -8.40 2.25
CA PRO A 261 -11.88 -9.82 2.14
C PRO A 261 -12.16 -10.48 3.51
N SER A 262 -11.83 -9.82 4.63
CA SER A 262 -12.17 -10.26 5.98
C SER A 262 -13.43 -9.60 6.56
N LEU A 263 -14.16 -8.82 5.76
CA LEU A 263 -15.39 -8.13 6.17
C LEU A 263 -16.51 -9.13 6.47
N GLY A 264 -17.16 -8.96 7.62
CA GLY A 264 -18.17 -9.89 8.14
C GLY A 264 -17.59 -11.17 8.75
N ILE A 265 -16.24 -11.32 8.78
CA ILE A 265 -15.56 -12.45 9.39
C ILE A 265 -14.78 -11.99 10.63
N THR A 266 -13.68 -11.26 10.43
CA THR A 266 -12.86 -10.69 11.52
C THR A 266 -13.05 -9.18 11.63
N VAL A 267 -13.52 -8.52 10.57
CA VAL A 267 -13.85 -7.10 10.55
C VAL A 267 -15.36 -6.92 10.53
N GLY A 268 -15.92 -6.37 11.60
CA GLY A 268 -17.35 -6.06 11.70
C GLY A 268 -17.75 -4.89 10.79
N ILE A 269 -18.86 -5.05 10.08
CA ILE A 269 -19.39 -4.04 9.14
C ILE A 269 -19.68 -2.71 9.84
N ASP A 270 -20.18 -2.74 11.08
CA ASP A 270 -20.54 -1.53 11.84
C ASP A 270 -19.33 -0.61 12.07
N LYS A 271 -18.14 -1.19 12.27
CA LYS A 271 -16.89 -0.42 12.43
C LYS A 271 -16.47 0.27 11.14
N VAL A 272 -16.77 -0.33 9.98
CA VAL A 272 -16.50 0.28 8.68
C VAL A 272 -17.51 1.38 8.41
N LYS A 273 -18.80 1.12 8.68
CA LYS A 273 -19.88 2.10 8.56
C LYS A 273 -19.62 3.35 9.41
N ALA A 274 -19.29 3.17 10.70
CA ALA A 274 -18.98 4.28 11.60
C ALA A 274 -17.77 5.11 11.11
N ALA A 275 -16.73 4.45 10.60
CA ALA A 275 -15.57 5.15 10.04
C ALA A 275 -15.91 5.91 8.74
N CYS A 276 -16.81 5.37 7.90
CA CYS A 276 -17.30 6.06 6.71
C CYS A 276 -18.12 7.31 7.07
N GLU A 277 -19.05 7.21 8.03
CA GLU A 277 -19.85 8.37 8.47
C GLU A 277 -18.98 9.49 9.05
N SER A 278 -17.94 9.15 9.82
CA SER A 278 -16.94 10.11 10.31
C SER A 278 -16.19 10.77 9.14
N ALA A 279 -15.73 9.96 8.18
CA ALA A 279 -15.02 10.43 7.00
C ALA A 279 -15.86 11.35 6.10
N LYS A 280 -17.18 11.20 6.03
CA LYS A 280 -18.06 12.08 5.24
C LYS A 280 -18.06 13.52 5.76
N GLN A 281 -17.74 13.70 7.04
CA GLN A 281 -17.74 15.01 7.69
C GLN A 281 -16.35 15.67 7.68
N ASN A 282 -15.30 14.91 7.37
CA ASN A 282 -13.92 15.36 7.49
C ASN A 282 -13.05 14.86 6.30
N PRO A 283 -12.63 15.74 5.38
CA PRO A 283 -11.82 15.38 4.22
C PRO A 283 -10.50 14.66 4.55
N GLY A 284 -9.87 14.96 5.69
CA GLY A 284 -8.65 14.25 6.12
C GLY A 284 -8.93 12.80 6.54
N GLU A 285 -10.11 12.56 7.11
CA GLU A 285 -10.58 11.21 7.42
C GLU A 285 -11.05 10.46 6.18
N GLU A 286 -11.56 11.14 5.15
CA GLU A 286 -11.85 10.52 3.85
C GLU A 286 -10.60 9.89 3.24
N ASN A 287 -9.50 10.64 3.12
CA ASN A 287 -8.23 10.10 2.61
C ASN A 287 -7.75 8.89 3.44
N SER A 288 -7.83 9.01 4.77
CA SER A 288 -7.46 7.92 5.68
C SER A 288 -8.38 6.70 5.52
N PHE A 289 -9.67 6.90 5.29
CA PHE A 289 -10.64 5.83 5.05
C PHE A 289 -10.36 5.14 3.72
N ARG A 290 -10.23 5.91 2.64
CA ARG A 290 -9.90 5.40 1.30
C ARG A 290 -8.60 4.60 1.31
N GLN A 291 -7.55 5.13 1.93
CA GLN A 291 -6.28 4.42 2.03
C GLN A 291 -6.38 3.17 2.91
N LEU A 292 -6.82 3.31 4.16
CA LEU A 292 -6.65 2.25 5.16
C LEU A 292 -7.78 1.22 5.17
N ARG A 293 -8.97 1.57 4.66
CA ARG A 293 -10.15 0.69 4.58
C ARG A 293 -10.46 0.24 3.16
N LEU A 294 -10.26 1.09 2.16
CA LEU A 294 -10.52 0.72 0.77
C LEU A 294 -9.25 0.34 0.01
N ASN A 295 -8.09 0.50 0.63
CA ASN A 295 -6.80 0.19 0.02
C ASN A 295 -6.62 0.91 -1.33
N GLN A 296 -7.05 2.17 -1.37
CA GLN A 296 -6.84 3.06 -2.50
C GLN A 296 -5.53 3.83 -2.30
N TRP A 297 -4.77 3.99 -3.38
CA TRP A 297 -3.68 4.94 -3.41
C TRP A 297 -4.27 6.35 -3.41
N VAL A 298 -3.94 7.14 -2.39
CA VAL A 298 -4.45 8.51 -2.25
C VAL A 298 -3.28 9.48 -2.27
N LYS A 299 -3.46 10.67 -2.87
CA LYS A 299 -2.43 11.71 -2.79
C LYS A 299 -2.40 12.26 -1.37
N GLN A 300 -1.19 12.53 -0.87
CA GLN A 300 -0.98 13.04 0.49
C GLN A 300 -1.61 14.42 0.73
N ALA A 301 -1.93 15.15 -0.34
CA ALA A 301 -2.69 16.39 -0.26
C ALA A 301 -4.10 16.11 0.28
N VAL A 302 -4.30 16.44 1.57
CA VAL A 302 -5.64 16.60 2.13
C VAL A 302 -6.28 17.74 1.36
N ARG A 303 -7.36 17.46 0.63
CA ARG A 303 -8.21 18.54 0.12
C ARG A 303 -8.79 19.23 1.35
N TRP A 304 -8.30 20.44 1.63
CA TRP A 304 -8.76 21.21 2.79
C TRP A 304 -10.28 21.46 2.75
N MET A 305 -10.85 21.60 1.55
CA MET A 305 -12.26 21.89 1.34
C MET A 305 -12.92 20.79 0.50
N PRO A 306 -14.11 20.28 0.91
CA PRO A 306 -14.91 19.39 0.08
C PRO A 306 -15.28 20.05 -1.24
N MET A 307 -15.09 19.36 -2.37
CA MET A 307 -15.39 19.93 -3.70
C MET A 307 -16.87 20.28 -3.86
N GLU A 308 -17.79 19.50 -3.29
CA GLU A 308 -19.23 19.83 -3.33
C GLU A 308 -19.53 21.19 -2.66
N LYS A 309 -18.85 21.50 -1.55
CA LYS A 309 -18.99 22.82 -0.89
C LYS A 309 -18.32 23.93 -1.68
N TRP A 310 -17.18 23.64 -2.31
CA TRP A 310 -16.50 24.59 -3.21
C TRP A 310 -17.38 24.92 -4.43
N ASP A 311 -17.92 23.90 -5.09
CA ASP A 311 -18.76 24.04 -6.28
C ASP A 311 -20.08 24.77 -5.95
N ALA A 312 -20.65 24.53 -4.76
CA ALA A 312 -21.82 25.26 -4.28
C ALA A 312 -21.57 26.77 -4.07
N CYS A 313 -20.30 27.19 -3.96
CA CYS A 313 -19.91 28.61 -3.89
C CYS A 313 -19.66 29.23 -5.28
N SER A 314 -19.86 28.50 -6.37
CA SER A 314 -19.66 29.03 -7.73
C SER A 314 -20.77 30.00 -8.12
N PHE A 315 -20.41 31.25 -8.42
CA PHE A 315 -21.27 32.24 -9.05
C PHE A 315 -20.42 33.26 -9.82
N ALA A 316 -21.02 33.94 -10.81
CA ALA A 316 -20.33 34.97 -11.56
C ALA A 316 -20.11 36.22 -10.70
N VAL A 317 -18.89 36.74 -10.67
CA VAL A 317 -18.53 37.98 -9.99
C VAL A 317 -18.29 39.03 -11.07
N ASN A 318 -19.04 40.13 -11.02
CA ASN A 318 -18.84 41.28 -11.90
C ASN A 318 -18.01 42.34 -11.16
N PRO A 319 -16.82 42.72 -11.67
CA PRO A 319 -15.97 43.73 -11.03
C PRO A 319 -16.64 45.09 -10.82
N ASP A 320 -17.52 45.50 -11.73
CA ASP A 320 -18.20 46.80 -11.66
C ASP A 320 -19.11 46.91 -10.42
N ASP A 321 -19.70 45.79 -10.00
CA ASP A 321 -20.59 45.72 -8.83
C ASP A 321 -19.83 45.79 -7.49
N LEU A 322 -18.49 45.75 -7.54
CA LEU A 322 -17.62 45.74 -6.37
C LEU A 322 -16.97 47.10 -6.10
N GLU A 323 -17.15 48.08 -7.00
CA GLU A 323 -16.58 49.40 -6.84
C GLU A 323 -17.07 50.08 -5.54
N GLY A 324 -16.12 50.64 -4.77
CA GLY A 324 -16.40 51.29 -3.48
C GLY A 324 -16.62 50.35 -2.29
N ARG A 325 -16.61 49.01 -2.48
CA ARG A 325 -16.68 48.05 -1.37
C ARG A 325 -15.34 47.94 -0.63
N VAL A 326 -15.41 47.55 0.64
CA VAL A 326 -14.22 47.13 1.41
C VAL A 326 -13.62 45.90 0.73
N CYS A 327 -12.31 45.89 0.56
CA CYS A 327 -11.59 44.82 -0.11
C CYS A 327 -10.30 44.48 0.63
N TYR A 328 -9.99 43.18 0.70
CA TYR A 328 -8.72 42.66 1.20
C TYR A 328 -7.97 41.99 0.05
N GLY A 329 -6.75 42.45 -0.23
CA GLY A 329 -5.89 41.87 -1.25
C GLY A 329 -4.86 40.93 -0.65
N GLY A 330 -4.69 39.75 -1.26
CA GLY A 330 -3.60 38.82 -0.99
C GLY A 330 -2.76 38.61 -2.24
N LEU A 331 -1.45 38.89 -2.15
CA LEU A 331 -0.51 38.73 -3.24
C LEU A 331 0.49 37.62 -2.89
N ASP A 332 0.58 36.62 -3.76
CA ASP A 332 1.54 35.51 -3.69
C ASP A 332 2.42 35.53 -4.95
N LEU A 333 3.69 35.88 -4.77
CA LEU A 333 4.64 36.09 -5.87
C LEU A 333 5.46 34.83 -6.15
N SER A 334 5.63 34.52 -7.43
CA SER A 334 6.50 33.47 -7.94
C SER A 334 7.53 34.04 -8.91
N SER A 335 8.65 33.33 -9.11
CA SER A 335 9.72 33.78 -10.02
C SER A 335 9.71 33.06 -11.37
N THR A 336 9.93 31.75 -11.39
CA THR A 336 10.19 30.99 -12.63
C THR A 336 9.29 29.78 -12.83
N THR A 337 8.91 29.08 -11.76
CA THR A 337 8.25 27.76 -11.84
C THR A 337 6.79 27.74 -11.44
N ASP A 338 6.39 28.58 -10.48
CA ASP A 338 5.03 28.62 -9.93
C ASP A 338 4.21 29.75 -10.58
N ILE A 339 2.92 29.79 -10.30
CA ILE A 339 1.99 30.84 -10.78
C ILE A 339 2.00 31.97 -9.76
N THR A 340 2.12 33.21 -10.23
CA THR A 340 1.92 34.38 -9.36
C THR A 340 0.42 34.66 -9.28
N ALA A 341 -0.10 34.88 -8.07
CA ALA A 341 -1.52 35.06 -7.84
C ALA A 341 -1.79 36.32 -7.02
N PHE A 342 -2.77 37.10 -7.44
CA PHE A 342 -3.33 38.20 -6.66
C PHE A 342 -4.83 37.98 -6.51
N ALA A 343 -5.32 37.86 -5.28
CA ALA A 343 -6.73 37.65 -5.01
C ALA A 343 -7.28 38.84 -4.22
N LEU A 344 -8.31 39.47 -4.77
CA LEU A 344 -9.11 40.47 -4.09
C LEU A 344 -10.34 39.78 -3.47
N VAL A 345 -10.54 39.95 -2.16
CA VAL A 345 -11.64 39.36 -1.41
C VAL A 345 -12.52 40.47 -0.85
N PHE A 346 -13.79 40.44 -1.21
CA PHE A 346 -14.80 41.40 -0.79
C PHE A 346 -15.73 40.70 0.21
N PRO A 347 -15.73 41.10 1.50
CA PRO A 347 -16.60 40.52 2.51
C PRO A 347 -18.06 40.90 2.26
N PRO A 348 -19.02 40.07 2.70
CA PRO A 348 -20.44 40.35 2.56
C PRO A 348 -20.84 41.61 3.33
N GLN A 349 -21.78 42.38 2.80
CA GLN A 349 -22.29 43.60 3.45
C GLN A 349 -23.45 43.33 4.42
N ASP A 350 -24.17 42.22 4.22
CA ASP A 350 -25.27 41.73 5.05
C ASP A 350 -25.33 40.20 5.06
N GLU A 351 -26.36 39.61 5.68
CA GLU A 351 -26.50 38.14 5.82
C GLU A 351 -26.88 37.43 4.51
N ASP A 352 -27.40 38.14 3.51
CA ASP A 352 -27.83 37.58 2.22
C ASP A 352 -26.73 37.72 1.14
N ASP A 353 -25.75 38.59 1.36
CA ASP A 353 -24.58 38.78 0.52
C ASP A 353 -23.51 37.69 0.75
N LYS A 354 -22.69 37.42 -0.27
CA LYS A 354 -21.65 36.39 -0.24
C LYS A 354 -20.26 37.04 -0.28
N TYR A 355 -19.25 36.26 0.09
CA TYR A 355 -17.87 36.63 -0.23
C TYR A 355 -17.69 36.60 -1.75
N ALA A 356 -17.33 37.74 -2.33
CA ALA A 356 -16.93 37.82 -3.75
C ALA A 356 -15.40 37.80 -3.85
N ILE A 357 -14.89 37.02 -4.81
CA ILE A 357 -13.45 36.86 -5.04
C ILE A 357 -13.14 37.23 -6.48
N LEU A 358 -12.19 38.14 -6.67
CA LEU A 358 -11.61 38.46 -7.98
C LEU A 358 -10.14 38.02 -7.99
N PRO A 359 -9.84 36.86 -8.60
CA PRO A 359 -8.48 36.38 -8.73
C PRO A 359 -7.83 36.86 -10.05
N TYR A 360 -6.54 37.14 -9.96
CA TYR A 360 -5.66 37.44 -11.09
C TYR A 360 -4.45 36.53 -11.01
N PHE A 361 -4.04 35.98 -12.16
CA PHE A 361 -2.97 34.99 -12.23
C PHE A 361 -2.00 35.34 -13.35
N TRP A 362 -0.70 35.15 -13.08
CA TRP A 362 0.37 35.42 -14.05
C TRP A 362 1.39 34.29 -14.15
N VAL A 363 1.88 34.07 -15.37
CA VAL A 363 3.04 33.23 -15.66
C VAL A 363 3.96 33.90 -16.70
N PRO A 364 5.27 33.57 -16.76
CA PRO A 364 6.15 34.08 -17.81
C PRO A 364 5.78 33.50 -19.17
N GLU A 365 5.63 34.37 -20.19
CA GLU A 365 5.20 34.01 -21.55
C GLU A 365 6.08 32.91 -22.16
N ASP A 366 7.41 33.04 -22.06
CA ASP A 366 8.39 32.12 -22.64
C ASP A 366 8.28 30.69 -22.06
N THR A 367 7.66 30.56 -20.89
CA THR A 367 7.55 29.27 -20.17
C THR A 367 6.19 28.58 -20.37
N LEU A 368 5.24 29.23 -21.04
CA LEU A 368 3.86 28.77 -21.13
C LEU A 368 3.74 27.38 -21.78
N GLU A 369 4.34 27.17 -22.95
CA GLU A 369 4.30 25.86 -23.63
C GLU A 369 4.97 24.75 -22.81
N LEU A 370 6.10 25.06 -22.18
CA LEU A 370 6.83 24.10 -21.36
C LEU A 370 6.00 23.69 -20.14
N ARG A 371 5.29 24.65 -19.51
CA ARG A 371 4.38 24.40 -18.39
C ARG A 371 3.19 23.53 -18.80
N VAL A 372 2.58 23.78 -19.96
CA VAL A 372 1.49 22.93 -20.48
C VAL A 372 1.95 21.48 -20.63
N ARG A 373 3.15 21.27 -21.20
CA ARG A 373 3.71 19.91 -21.37
C ARG A 373 4.11 19.25 -20.05
N ARG A 374 4.66 20.02 -19.11
CA ARG A 374 5.16 19.54 -17.82
C ARG A 374 4.02 19.22 -16.84
N ASP A 375 3.06 20.12 -16.72
CA ASP A 375 2.02 20.06 -15.69
C ASP A 375 0.74 19.38 -16.22
N HIS A 376 0.62 19.19 -17.53
CA HIS A 376 -0.57 18.70 -18.21
C HIS A 376 -1.82 19.54 -17.91
N VAL A 377 -1.64 20.85 -17.72
CA VAL A 377 -2.68 21.85 -17.49
C VAL A 377 -2.78 22.76 -18.72
N PRO A 378 -4.00 23.09 -19.21
CA PRO A 378 -4.19 23.87 -20.42
C PRO A 378 -4.02 25.38 -20.19
N TYR A 379 -2.84 25.81 -19.72
CA TYR A 379 -2.55 27.22 -19.44
C TYR A 379 -2.69 28.12 -20.67
N ASP A 380 -2.36 27.60 -21.85
CA ASP A 380 -2.54 28.26 -23.14
C ASP A 380 -4.02 28.55 -23.45
N VAL A 381 -4.92 27.65 -23.04
CA VAL A 381 -6.36 27.88 -23.18
C VAL A 381 -6.86 28.91 -22.18
N TRP A 382 -6.38 28.86 -20.94
CA TRP A 382 -6.76 29.84 -19.91
C TRP A 382 -6.29 31.25 -20.22
N GLU A 383 -5.12 31.39 -20.84
CA GLU A 383 -4.62 32.68 -21.33
C GLU A 383 -5.55 33.25 -22.41
N ARG A 384 -5.89 32.46 -23.42
CA ARG A 384 -6.85 32.88 -24.47
C ARG A 384 -8.26 33.19 -23.94
N GLN A 385 -8.65 32.57 -22.83
CA GLN A 385 -9.92 32.81 -22.16
C GLN A 385 -9.88 33.99 -21.19
N GLY A 386 -8.70 34.57 -20.94
CA GLY A 386 -8.52 35.68 -19.99
C GLY A 386 -8.51 35.26 -18.52
N PHE A 387 -8.45 33.96 -18.22
CA PHE A 387 -8.33 33.45 -16.84
C PHE A 387 -6.89 33.47 -16.32
N LEU A 388 -5.92 33.63 -17.22
CA LEU A 388 -4.49 33.70 -16.93
C LEU A 388 -3.88 34.82 -17.78
N GLN A 389 -2.93 35.55 -17.22
CA GLN A 389 -2.17 36.57 -17.93
C GLN A 389 -0.71 36.14 -18.06
N THR A 390 0.00 36.69 -19.04
CA THR A 390 1.43 36.47 -19.22
C THR A 390 2.22 37.72 -18.88
N THR A 391 3.41 37.53 -18.31
CA THR A 391 4.42 38.60 -18.21
C THR A 391 5.52 38.35 -19.23
N GLU A 392 6.05 39.42 -19.82
CA GLU A 392 7.11 39.34 -20.83
C GLU A 392 8.36 38.60 -20.31
N GLY A 393 8.92 37.73 -21.14
CA GLY A 393 10.16 37.01 -20.87
C GLY A 393 9.99 35.69 -20.11
N ASN A 394 11.09 35.22 -19.52
CA ASN A 394 11.22 33.89 -18.91
C ASN A 394 11.16 33.89 -17.37
N VAL A 395 10.94 35.06 -16.76
CA VAL A 395 10.76 35.27 -15.31
C VAL A 395 9.58 36.21 -15.12
N VAL A 396 8.85 36.07 -14.01
CA VAL A 396 7.74 36.98 -13.69
C VAL A 396 8.28 38.40 -13.47
N HIS A 397 7.76 39.35 -14.26
CA HIS A 397 8.14 40.76 -14.15
C HIS A 397 7.30 41.47 -13.09
N TYR A 398 7.79 41.54 -11.85
CA TYR A 398 7.03 42.11 -10.72
C TYR A 398 6.59 43.57 -10.90
N GLY A 399 7.25 44.37 -11.74
CA GLY A 399 6.81 45.75 -12.01
C GLY A 399 5.61 45.86 -12.96
N TYR A 400 5.21 44.75 -13.58
CA TYR A 400 4.04 44.66 -14.45
C TYR A 400 2.76 44.31 -13.66
N ILE A 401 2.93 43.58 -12.55
CA ILE A 401 1.88 43.15 -11.61
C ILE A 401 1.68 44.25 -10.58
#